data_AF-A0A1M3PQQ4-F1
#
_entry.id   AF-A0A1M3PQQ4-F1
#
_cell.length_a   1.000
_cell.length_b   1.000
_cell.length_c   1.000
_cell.angle_alpha   90.00
_cell.angle_beta   90.00
_cell.angle_gamma   90.00
#
_symmetry.space_group_name_H-M   'P 1'
#
loop_
_entity.id
_entity.type
_entity.pdbx_description
1 polymer ?
#
loop_
_entity_poly.entity_id
_entity_poly.type
_entity_poly.pdbx_seq_one_letter_code
_entity_poly.pdbx_strand_id
1 'polypeptide(L)'
;MSVDPRRPAAPPLSPTMASRKLQALAFIEIYYARHGVGPSTREISAALNCSTGRAIDAVKKLHREGRIARTPGVPRSIRPISAEEEAMRRLASAGYVVTKAGLPGVPVLDHIPTPHGQEKIESTAAGAARHHRRGPQAENSAPASG
;
A
#
# COMPACT_ATOMS: atom_id res chain seq x y z
N MET A 1 -20.22 38.18 -19.54
CA MET A 1 -19.93 36.73 -19.62
C MET A 1 -19.91 36.18 -18.21
N SER A 2 -21.00 35.57 -17.71
CA SER A 2 -21.03 34.96 -16.37
C SER A 2 -20.28 33.65 -16.37
N VAL A 3 -19.14 33.62 -15.67
CA VAL A 3 -18.40 32.39 -15.39
C VAL A 3 -19.09 31.74 -14.19
N ASP A 4 -19.72 30.59 -14.38
CA ASP A 4 -20.36 29.84 -13.29
C ASP A 4 -19.30 29.43 -12.24
N PRO A 5 -19.34 29.93 -11.00
CA PRO A 5 -18.32 29.67 -9.98
C PRO A 5 -18.32 28.21 -9.50
N ARG A 6 -19.32 27.40 -9.87
CA ARG A 6 -19.37 25.97 -9.55
C ARG A 6 -18.66 25.10 -10.58
N ARG A 7 -18.24 25.66 -11.71
CA ARG A 7 -17.50 24.92 -12.73
C ARG A 7 -16.07 24.68 -12.22
N PRO A 8 -15.64 23.42 -12.01
CA PRO A 8 -14.26 23.16 -11.62
C PRO A 8 -13.35 23.60 -12.77
N ALA A 9 -12.54 24.63 -12.51
CA ALA A 9 -11.53 25.09 -13.45
C ALA A 9 -10.52 23.97 -13.70
N ALA A 10 -10.04 23.87 -14.94
CA ALA A 10 -8.95 22.97 -15.28
C ALA A 10 -7.74 23.26 -14.39
N PRO A 11 -7.00 22.24 -13.92
CA PRO A 11 -5.76 22.47 -13.21
C PRO A 11 -4.80 23.38 -14.01
N PRO A 12 -4.03 24.24 -13.33
CA PRO A 12 -2.97 24.98 -14.00
C PRO A 12 -2.01 24.01 -14.69
N LEU A 13 -1.64 24.31 -15.93
CA LEU A 13 -0.77 23.44 -16.72
C LEU A 13 0.63 23.44 -16.11
N SER A 14 1.14 22.27 -15.72
CA SER A 14 2.54 22.07 -15.35
C SER A 14 3.31 21.38 -16.48
N PRO A 15 4.65 21.54 -16.55
CA PRO A 15 5.48 20.84 -17.54
C PRO A 15 5.32 19.31 -17.48
N THR A 16 5.03 18.78 -16.29
CA THR A 16 4.75 17.36 -16.04
C THR A 16 3.44 16.88 -16.66
N MET A 17 2.54 17.78 -17.08
CA MET A 17 1.25 17.50 -17.72
C MET A 17 1.31 17.63 -19.26
N ALA A 18 2.44 17.23 -19.85
CA ALA A 18 2.72 17.37 -21.29
C ALA A 18 1.70 16.69 -22.22
N SER A 19 0.86 15.78 -21.71
CA SER A 19 -0.18 15.11 -22.50
C SER A 19 -1.58 15.30 -21.92
N ARG A 20 -2.61 15.29 -22.78
CA ARG A 20 -4.03 15.37 -22.37
C ARG A 20 -4.41 14.30 -21.35
N LYS A 21 -3.79 13.12 -21.43
CA LYS A 21 -3.96 12.03 -20.48
C LYS A 21 -3.56 12.46 -19.06
N LEU A 22 -2.39 13.08 -18.92
CA LEU A 22 -1.89 13.55 -17.63
C LEU A 22 -2.71 14.75 -17.11
N GLN A 23 -3.20 15.58 -18.03
CA GLN A 23 -4.16 16.64 -17.70
C GLN A 23 -5.46 16.09 -17.12
N ALA A 24 -6.00 15.01 -17.72
CA ALA A 24 -7.18 14.32 -17.22
C ALA A 24 -6.95 13.69 -15.85
N LEU A 25 -5.79 13.05 -15.63
CA LEU A 25 -5.45 12.47 -14.34
C LEU A 25 -5.42 13.52 -13.23
N ALA A 26 -4.70 14.62 -13.43
CA ALA A 26 -4.60 15.70 -12.44
C ALA A 26 -5.99 16.29 -12.13
N PHE A 27 -6.83 16.47 -13.15
CA PHE A 27 -8.20 16.93 -12.93
C PHE A 27 -9.01 15.93 -12.11
N ILE A 28 -8.91 14.63 -12.38
CA ILE A 28 -9.59 13.58 -11.62
C ILE A 28 -9.16 13.59 -10.15
N GLU A 29 -7.86 13.69 -9.88
CA GLU A 29 -7.30 13.74 -8.53
C GLU A 29 -7.84 14.96 -7.76
N ILE A 30 -7.79 16.15 -8.37
CA ILE A 30 -8.28 17.39 -7.75
C ILE A 30 -9.79 17.35 -7.54
N TYR A 31 -10.55 16.89 -8.53
CA TYR A 31 -12.00 16.80 -8.42
C TYR A 31 -12.40 15.83 -7.32
N TYR A 32 -11.78 14.65 -7.28
CA TYR A 32 -12.05 13.65 -6.26
C TYR A 32 -11.69 14.14 -4.86
N ALA A 33 -10.53 14.81 -4.70
CA ALA A 33 -10.12 15.38 -3.42
C ALA A 33 -11.10 16.46 -2.92
N ARG A 34 -11.70 17.24 -3.82
CA ARG A 34 -12.65 18.31 -3.47
C ARG A 34 -14.07 17.81 -3.21
N HIS A 35 -14.52 16.79 -3.94
CA HIS A 35 -15.92 16.37 -3.95
C HIS A 35 -16.16 15.00 -3.30
N GLY A 36 -15.13 14.20 -3.03
CA GLY A 36 -15.23 12.84 -2.51
C GLY A 36 -15.82 11.83 -3.50
N VAL A 37 -16.17 12.26 -4.72
CA VAL A 37 -16.76 11.44 -5.78
C VAL A 37 -16.04 11.66 -7.10
N GLY A 38 -16.09 10.65 -7.96
CA GLY A 38 -15.47 10.70 -9.29
C GLY A 38 -16.12 11.72 -10.22
N PRO A 39 -15.35 12.44 -11.05
CA PRO A 39 -15.93 13.24 -12.12
C PRO A 39 -16.59 12.34 -13.17
N SER A 40 -17.58 12.89 -13.86
CA SER A 40 -18.14 12.33 -15.07
C SER A 40 -17.28 12.66 -16.28
N THR A 41 -17.42 11.87 -17.35
CA THR A 41 -16.73 12.13 -18.63
C THR A 41 -17.02 13.53 -19.18
N ARG A 42 -18.24 14.05 -18.98
CA ARG A 42 -18.64 15.38 -19.45
C ARG A 42 -17.97 16.51 -18.67
N GLU A 43 -17.77 16.32 -17.36
CA GLU A 43 -17.00 17.28 -16.55
C GLU A 43 -15.52 17.26 -16.95
N ILE A 44 -14.96 16.08 -17.22
CA ILE A 44 -13.58 15.94 -17.73
C ILE A 44 -13.43 16.65 -19.08
N SER A 45 -14.33 16.41 -20.03
CA SER A 45 -14.28 17.04 -21.34
C SER A 45 -14.47 18.56 -21.27
N ALA A 46 -15.37 19.03 -20.39
CA ALA A 46 -15.60 20.44 -20.15
C ALA A 46 -14.41 21.13 -19.47
N ALA A 47 -13.71 20.45 -18.56
CA ALA A 47 -12.52 20.98 -17.91
C ALA A 47 -11.33 21.05 -18.90
N LEU A 48 -11.12 19.99 -19.68
CA LEU A 48 -10.00 19.91 -20.63
C LEU A 48 -10.26 20.59 -21.98
N ASN A 49 -11.43 21.21 -22.14
CA ASN A 49 -11.93 21.81 -23.37
C ASN A 49 -11.72 20.90 -24.61
N CYS A 50 -12.16 19.64 -24.49
CA CYS A 50 -12.00 18.63 -25.53
C CYS A 50 -13.32 17.89 -25.80
N SER A 51 -13.35 17.08 -26.86
CA SER A 51 -14.54 16.28 -27.16
C SER A 51 -14.72 15.16 -26.14
N THR A 52 -15.98 14.77 -25.91
CA THR A 52 -16.33 13.66 -25.00
C THR A 52 -15.61 12.37 -25.39
N GLY A 53 -15.48 12.07 -26.69
CA GLY A 53 -14.72 10.91 -27.16
C GLY A 53 -13.26 10.92 -26.72
N ARG A 54 -12.58 12.07 -26.84
CA ARG A 54 -11.18 12.23 -26.40
C ARG A 54 -11.04 12.08 -24.88
N ALA A 55 -12.03 12.54 -24.10
CA ALA A 55 -12.06 12.32 -22.65
C ALA A 55 -12.24 10.83 -22.31
N ILE A 56 -13.14 10.12 -23.02
CA ILE A 56 -13.32 8.67 -22.85
C ILE A 56 -12.02 7.92 -23.13
N ASP A 57 -11.35 8.25 -24.23
CA ASP A 57 -10.09 7.57 -24.62
C ASP A 57 -8.99 7.81 -23.59
N ALA A 58 -8.88 9.03 -23.06
CA ALA A 58 -7.95 9.35 -21.98
C ALA A 58 -8.26 8.53 -20.71
N VAL A 59 -9.53 8.45 -20.30
CA VAL A 59 -9.96 7.65 -19.15
C VAL A 59 -9.69 6.15 -19.36
N LYS A 60 -10.00 5.60 -20.54
CA LYS A 60 -9.70 4.20 -20.88
C LYS A 60 -8.21 3.92 -20.79
N LYS A 61 -7.38 4.83 -21.31
CA LYS A 61 -5.91 4.70 -21.26
C LYS A 61 -5.40 4.76 -19.81
N LEU A 62 -5.88 5.69 -19.00
CA LEU A 62 -5.53 5.79 -17.58
C LEU A 62 -5.94 4.53 -16.80
N HIS A 63 -7.12 3.98 -17.08
CA HIS A 63 -7.59 2.76 -16.44
C HIS A 63 -6.75 1.55 -16.82
N ARG A 64 -6.46 1.36 -18.12
CA ARG A 64 -5.58 0.30 -18.60
C ARG A 64 -4.18 0.40 -18.01
N GLU A 65 -3.68 1.62 -17.88
CA GLU A 65 -2.41 1.87 -17.23
C GLU A 65 -2.49 1.71 -15.71
N GLY A 66 -3.64 1.47 -15.09
CA GLY A 66 -3.76 1.34 -13.63
C GLY A 66 -3.48 2.63 -12.86
N ARG A 67 -3.79 3.80 -13.45
CA ARG A 67 -3.69 5.12 -12.77
C ARG A 67 -5.01 5.54 -12.15
N ILE A 68 -6.12 4.94 -12.58
CA ILE A 68 -7.46 5.16 -12.04
C ILE A 68 -8.21 3.83 -11.99
N ALA A 69 -9.08 3.69 -11.00
CA ALA A 69 -10.12 2.68 -10.97
C ALA A 69 -11.37 3.21 -11.69
N ARG A 70 -12.09 2.33 -12.39
CA ARG A 70 -13.37 2.64 -13.04
C ARG A 70 -14.19 1.37 -13.17
N THR A 71 -15.48 1.48 -12.90
CA THR A 71 -16.47 0.44 -13.24
C THR A 71 -17.29 0.90 -14.45
N PRO A 72 -17.21 0.21 -15.61
CA PRO A 72 -18.03 0.51 -16.77
C PRO A 72 -19.52 0.48 -16.45
N GLY A 73 -20.31 1.37 -17.07
CA GLY A 73 -21.77 1.44 -16.86
C GLY A 73 -22.21 2.08 -15.53
N VAL A 74 -21.33 2.17 -14.53
CA VAL A 74 -21.66 2.78 -13.23
C VAL A 74 -21.30 4.27 -13.24
N PRO A 75 -22.26 5.18 -13.00
CA PRO A 75 -21.99 6.61 -12.85
C PRO A 75 -21.02 6.88 -11.70
N ARG A 76 -20.19 7.93 -11.83
CA ARG A 76 -19.30 8.41 -10.75
C ARG A 76 -18.30 7.36 -10.22
N SER A 77 -18.01 6.31 -10.99
CA SER A 77 -17.10 5.22 -10.60
C SER A 77 -15.61 5.52 -10.82
N ILE A 78 -15.27 6.65 -11.45
CA ILE A 78 -13.88 7.03 -11.73
C ILE A 78 -13.21 7.47 -10.43
N ARG A 79 -12.16 6.76 -10.01
CA ARG A 79 -11.40 7.09 -8.80
C ARG A 79 -9.90 7.09 -9.07
N PRO A 80 -9.13 8.06 -8.55
CA PRO A 80 -7.68 7.94 -8.55
C PRO A 80 -7.27 6.73 -7.68
N ILE A 81 -6.14 6.12 -8.01
CA ILE A 81 -5.52 5.12 -7.12
C ILE A 81 -4.98 5.80 -5.86
N SER A 82 -4.79 5.04 -4.79
CA SER A 82 -4.26 5.61 -3.55
C SER A 82 -2.81 6.08 -3.72
N ALA A 83 -2.36 7.01 -2.89
CA ALA A 83 -0.97 7.47 -2.91
C ALA A 83 0.02 6.32 -2.62
N GLU A 84 -0.39 5.39 -1.74
CA GLU A 84 0.36 4.16 -1.44
C GLU A 84 0.47 3.24 -2.67
N GLU A 85 -0.64 3.05 -3.40
CA GLU A 85 -0.66 2.25 -4.63
C GLU A 85 0.21 2.86 -5.74
N GLU A 86 0.18 4.18 -5.92
CA GLU A 86 1.04 4.87 -6.88
C GLU A 86 2.51 4.76 -6.47
N ALA A 87 2.83 4.86 -5.18
CA ALA A 87 4.20 4.70 -4.67
C ALA A 87 4.70 3.27 -4.91
N MET A 88 3.93 2.25 -4.53
CA MET A 88 4.25 0.84 -4.77
C MET A 88 4.47 0.56 -6.25
N ARG A 89 3.61 1.11 -7.11
CA ARG A 89 3.75 0.96 -8.55
C ARG A 89 5.05 1.58 -9.08
N ARG A 90 5.39 2.80 -8.64
CA ARG A 90 6.64 3.46 -9.06
C ARG A 90 7.86 2.65 -8.63
N LEU A 91 7.85 2.17 -7.39
CA LEU A 91 8.92 1.31 -6.86
C LEU A 91 9.04 0.00 -7.66
N ALA A 92 7.92 -0.66 -7.96
CA ALA A 92 7.91 -1.87 -8.79
C ALA A 92 8.43 -1.59 -10.20
N SER A 93 8.06 -0.47 -10.82
CA SER A 93 8.57 -0.09 -12.15
C SER A 93 10.07 0.22 -12.18
N ALA A 94 10.65 0.58 -11.03
CA ALA A 94 12.07 0.77 -10.85
C ALA A 94 12.81 -0.50 -10.42
N GLY A 95 12.12 -1.65 -10.34
CA GLY A 95 12.70 -2.96 -10.01
C GLY A 95 12.77 -3.28 -8.51
N TYR A 96 12.16 -2.47 -7.65
CA TYR A 96 12.14 -2.73 -6.21
C TYR A 96 11.02 -3.72 -5.83
N VAL A 97 11.33 -4.67 -4.96
CA VAL A 97 10.34 -5.54 -4.31
C VAL A 97 9.89 -4.89 -3.02
N VAL A 98 8.67 -4.36 -3.00
CA VAL A 98 8.09 -3.72 -1.80
C VAL A 98 7.32 -4.78 -1.01
N THR A 99 7.92 -5.32 0.04
CA THR A 99 7.23 -6.20 1.00
C THR A 99 6.48 -5.35 2.03
N LYS A 100 5.22 -5.71 2.32
CA LYS A 100 4.45 -5.04 3.37
C LYS A 100 5.13 -5.36 4.70
N ALA A 101 5.57 -4.33 5.42
CA ALA A 101 6.38 -4.48 6.63
C ALA A 101 5.61 -5.24 7.72
N GLY A 102 5.92 -6.52 7.85
CA GLY A 102 5.77 -7.33 9.05
C GLY A 102 7.11 -7.99 9.31
N LEU A 103 8.04 -7.20 9.87
CA LEU A 103 9.42 -7.55 10.24
C LEU A 103 10.34 -7.97 9.05
N PRO A 104 11.59 -7.46 9.00
CA PRO A 104 12.55 -7.96 8.03
C PRO A 104 12.88 -9.42 8.36
N GLY A 105 12.71 -10.32 7.39
CA GLY A 105 13.64 -11.43 7.28
C GLY A 105 15.02 -10.80 7.17
N VAL A 106 15.89 -11.10 8.14
CA VAL A 106 17.21 -10.47 8.32
C VAL A 106 17.87 -10.29 6.94
N PRO A 107 18.24 -9.06 6.52
CA PRO A 107 18.95 -8.89 5.28
C PRO A 107 20.27 -9.68 5.38
N VAL A 108 20.38 -10.76 4.61
CA VAL A 108 21.65 -11.45 4.43
C VAL A 108 22.52 -10.51 3.60
N LEU A 109 23.38 -9.75 4.27
CA LEU A 109 24.49 -9.07 3.61
C LEU A 109 25.45 -10.15 3.12
N ASP A 110 25.74 -10.18 1.81
CA ASP A 110 26.65 -11.13 1.15
C ASP A 110 28.11 -11.04 1.67
N HIS A 111 28.40 -10.10 2.57
CA HIS A 111 29.74 -9.90 3.10
C HIS A 111 29.67 -9.46 4.58
N ILE A 112 29.87 -10.40 5.48
CA ILE A 112 30.39 -10.10 6.82
C ILE A 112 31.91 -10.15 6.69
N PRO A 113 32.66 -9.04 6.84
CA PRO A 113 34.09 -9.14 7.02
C PRO A 113 34.31 -9.93 8.30
N THR A 114 34.91 -11.11 8.20
CA THR A 114 35.31 -11.89 9.37
C THR A 114 36.23 -11.01 10.22
N PRO A 115 35.86 -10.63 11.46
CA PRO A 115 36.83 -10.02 12.34
C PRO A 115 37.86 -11.10 12.68
N HIS A 116 39.09 -10.88 12.25
CA HIS A 116 40.22 -11.69 12.67
C HIS A 116 40.36 -11.60 14.19
N GLY A 117 40.26 -12.77 14.85
CA GLY A 117 40.85 -12.97 16.16
C GLY A 117 39.89 -13.14 17.33
N GLN A 118 40.20 -14.19 18.09
CA GLN A 118 39.87 -14.46 19.50
C GLN A 118 38.56 -15.20 19.78
N GLU A 119 38.52 -16.24 20.62
CA GLU A 119 39.53 -17.08 21.25
C GLU A 119 38.79 -18.35 21.71
N LYS A 120 39.51 -19.46 21.71
CA LYS A 120 39.06 -20.80 22.09
C LYS A 120 38.68 -20.80 23.57
N ILE A 121 37.43 -21.07 23.93
CA ILE A 121 37.08 -21.48 25.31
C ILE A 121 36.47 -22.87 25.25
N GLU A 122 37.34 -23.87 25.33
CA GLU A 122 36.99 -25.22 25.79
C GLU A 122 36.47 -25.10 27.23
N SER A 123 35.24 -25.54 27.49
CA SER A 123 34.81 -25.90 28.84
C SER A 123 34.07 -27.22 28.79
N THR A 124 34.84 -28.26 29.09
CA THR A 124 34.44 -29.63 29.35
C THR A 124 33.94 -29.72 30.79
N ALA A 125 32.69 -30.15 31.01
CA ALA A 125 32.33 -30.85 32.25
C ALA A 125 31.12 -31.75 32.02
N ALA A 126 31.40 -33.05 32.04
CA ALA A 126 30.45 -34.14 32.05
C ALA A 126 29.97 -34.45 33.48
N GLY A 127 28.73 -34.92 33.60
CA GLY A 127 28.45 -36.11 34.42
C GLY A 127 27.73 -35.95 35.77
N ALA A 128 26.80 -36.90 35.97
CA ALA A 128 26.23 -37.44 37.23
C ALA A 128 25.15 -36.59 37.94
N ALA A 129 23.88 -37.00 38.08
CA ALA A 129 23.23 -38.24 38.56
C ALA A 129 22.69 -38.12 40.00
N ARG A 130 21.34 -38.11 40.08
CA ARG A 130 20.42 -38.81 41.00
C ARG A 130 20.43 -38.59 42.53
N HIS A 131 19.18 -38.74 43.03
CA HIS A 131 18.71 -39.22 44.34
C HIS A 131 18.76 -38.26 45.55
N HIS A 132 17.57 -37.94 46.09
CA HIS A 132 17.15 -38.41 47.42
C HIS A 132 15.64 -38.18 47.73
N ARG A 133 15.00 -39.29 48.17
CA ARG A 133 13.97 -39.49 49.24
C ARG A 133 12.68 -38.62 49.27
N ARG A 134 11.44 -39.15 49.26
CA ARG A 134 10.70 -40.18 50.07
C ARG A 134 9.91 -39.60 51.27
N GLY A 135 8.60 -39.35 51.03
CA GLY A 135 7.44 -39.52 51.94
C GLY A 135 7.21 -38.52 53.10
N PRO A 136 6.02 -38.51 53.76
CA PRO A 136 4.89 -39.45 53.64
C PRO A 136 3.47 -38.83 53.45
N GLN A 137 2.52 -39.75 53.26
CA GLN A 137 1.06 -39.60 53.11
C GLN A 137 0.36 -38.95 54.32
N ALA A 138 -0.79 -38.32 54.06
CA ALA A 138 -1.93 -38.32 54.97
C ALA A 138 -3.22 -38.51 54.16
N GLU A 139 -3.72 -39.72 54.23
CA GLU A 139 -5.09 -40.12 53.90
C GLU A 139 -6.00 -39.62 55.04
N ASN A 140 -7.17 -39.04 54.73
CA ASN A 140 -8.44 -39.44 55.35
C ASN A 140 -9.63 -38.53 54.98
N SER A 141 -10.71 -39.23 54.59
CA SER A 141 -12.11 -39.01 54.96
C SER A 141 -12.94 -37.92 54.28
N ALA A 142 -13.84 -38.44 53.44
CA ALA A 142 -15.24 -38.04 53.19
C ALA A 142 -16.05 -37.78 54.52
N PRO A 143 -17.34 -37.39 54.54
CA PRO A 143 -18.34 -37.51 53.47
C PRO A 143 -19.36 -36.35 53.30
N ALA A 144 -20.23 -36.59 52.31
CA ALA A 144 -21.42 -35.85 51.90
C ALA A 144 -22.37 -35.39 53.03
N SER A 145 -23.07 -34.29 52.78
CA SER A 145 -24.53 -34.11 53.01
C SER A 145 -24.96 -32.70 52.60
N GLY A 146 -26.12 -32.59 51.93
CA GLY A 146 -26.79 -31.34 51.61
C GLY A 146 -27.55 -31.40 50.30
#